data_AF-A0A4U3A2H6-F1
#
_entry.id   AF-A0A4U3A2H6-F1
#
_cell.length_a   1.000
_cell.length_b   1.000
_cell.length_c   1.000
_cell.angle_alpha   90.00
_cell.angle_beta   90.00
_cell.angle_gamma   90.00
#
_symmetry.space_group_name_H-M   'P 1'
#
loop_
_entity.id
_entity.type
_entity.pdbx_description
1 polymer ?
#
loop_
_entity_poly.entity_id
_entity_poly.type
_entity_poly.pdbx_seq_one_letter_code
_entity_poly.pdbx_strand_id
1 'polypeptide(L)'
;MSKWQSKDQLVQLLSNLVEIPSITGSEAEVILPDFVVEQLSDLQYFKQNPHHLQKNPTGDGRYFVTALVKKSDSTKNTVILVSHFDVVDVQDYGVWKEDAFNPKKLTSMFYS
;
A
#
# COMPACT_ATOMS: atom_id res chain seq x y z
N MET A 1 -11.50 1.83 -17.24
CA MET A 1 -10.10 2.18 -17.55
C MET A 1 -9.20 1.33 -16.69
N SER A 2 -8.08 0.82 -17.21
CA SER A 2 -7.08 0.11 -16.41
C SER A 2 -6.38 1.09 -15.47
N LYS A 3 -6.30 0.75 -14.18
CA LYS A 3 -5.55 1.53 -13.18
C LYS A 3 -4.04 1.32 -13.36
N TRP A 4 -3.23 2.34 -13.02
CA TRP A 4 -1.77 2.27 -12.88
C TRP A 4 -0.98 1.81 -14.11
N GLN A 5 -1.36 2.28 -15.30
CA GLN A 5 -0.71 1.93 -16.56
C GLN A 5 0.32 2.98 -17.03
N SER A 6 0.38 4.16 -16.40
CA SER A 6 1.35 5.20 -16.72
C SER A 6 2.29 5.48 -15.55
N LYS A 7 3.47 6.04 -15.86
CA LYS A 7 4.42 6.52 -14.85
C LYS A 7 3.73 7.46 -13.85
N ASP A 8 2.94 8.42 -14.34
CA ASP A 8 2.29 9.39 -13.46
C ASP A 8 1.27 8.75 -12.51
N GLN A 9 0.53 7.74 -12.99
CA GLN A 9 -0.39 7.00 -12.14
C GLN A 9 0.34 6.17 -11.08
N LEU A 10 1.47 5.57 -11.42
CA LEU A 10 2.31 4.81 -10.49
C LEU A 10 2.97 5.73 -9.46
N VAL A 11 3.48 6.90 -9.88
CA VAL A 11 4.05 7.92 -9.00
C VAL A 11 2.99 8.47 -8.05
N GLN A 12 1.76 8.69 -8.53
CA GLN A 12 0.66 9.13 -7.68
C GLN A 12 0.26 8.04 -6.68
N LEU A 13 0.16 6.77 -7.08
CA LEU A 13 -0.10 5.67 -6.16
C LEU A 13 0.98 5.57 -5.08
N LEU A 14 2.26 5.62 -5.48
CA LEU A 14 3.38 5.61 -4.56
C LEU A 14 3.31 6.79 -3.57
N SER A 15 3.00 7.99 -4.06
CA SER A 15 2.86 9.18 -3.20
C SER A 15 1.75 8.98 -2.18
N ASN A 16 0.58 8.49 -2.61
CA ASN A 16 -0.55 8.22 -1.70
C ASN A 16 -0.21 7.16 -0.64
N LEU A 17 0.56 6.13 -1.00
CA LEU A 17 1.03 5.12 -0.03
C LEU A 17 1.98 5.73 1.00
N VAL A 18 2.92 6.56 0.55
CA VAL A 18 3.90 7.23 1.44
C VAL A 18 3.24 8.27 2.33
N GLU A 19 2.16 8.92 1.88
CA GLU A 19 1.38 9.87 2.69
C GLU A 19 0.71 9.23 3.91
N ILE A 20 0.62 7.90 3.96
CA ILE A 20 0.16 7.17 5.15
C ILE A 20 1.39 6.87 6.02
N PRO A 21 1.54 7.50 7.20
CA PRO A 21 2.72 7.37 8.05
C PRO A 21 2.69 6.06 8.84
N SER A 22 2.76 4.93 8.15
CA SER A 22 2.62 3.55 8.66
C SER A 22 3.83 3.12 9.52
N ILE A 23 4.18 3.93 10.51
CA ILE A 23 5.28 3.67 11.43
C ILE A 23 4.90 2.44 12.27
N THR A 24 5.83 1.50 12.46
CA THR A 24 5.61 0.31 13.28
C THR A 24 5.04 0.67 14.66
N GLY A 25 3.93 0.03 15.02
CA GLY A 25 3.19 0.24 16.28
C GLY A 25 2.24 1.44 16.27
N SER A 26 2.11 2.17 15.16
CA SER A 26 1.22 3.32 15.06
C SER A 26 -0.20 2.93 14.63
N GLU A 27 -1.15 3.82 14.89
CA GLU A 27 -2.52 3.68 14.37
C GLU A 27 -2.54 3.68 12.84
N ALA A 28 -1.63 4.41 12.19
CA ALA A 28 -1.51 4.42 10.74
C ALA A 28 -1.09 3.06 10.16
N GLU A 29 -0.26 2.28 10.85
CA GLU A 29 0.06 0.89 10.46
C GLU A 29 -1.21 0.02 10.44
N VAL A 30 -2.11 0.23 11.40
CA VAL A 30 -3.38 -0.52 11.49
C VAL A 30 -4.35 -0.14 10.38
N ILE A 31 -4.32 1.13 9.93
CA ILE A 31 -5.23 1.66 8.90
C ILE A 31 -4.72 1.38 7.47
N LEU A 32 -3.40 1.33 7.23
CA LEU A 32 -2.85 1.15 5.88
C LEU A 32 -3.41 -0.08 5.11
N PRO A 33 -3.62 -1.25 5.73
CA PRO A 33 -4.28 -2.38 5.08
C PRO A 33 -5.64 -2.05 4.44
N ASP A 34 -6.42 -1.15 5.03
CA ASP A 34 -7.70 -0.72 4.48
C ASP A 34 -7.53 0.05 3.17
N PHE A 35 -6.54 0.94 3.10
CA PHE A 35 -6.19 1.62 1.86
C PHE A 35 -5.78 0.63 0.77
N VAL A 36 -4.97 -0.38 1.10
CA VAL A 36 -4.54 -1.41 0.13
C VAL A 36 -5.75 -2.20 -0.39
N VAL A 37 -6.65 -2.62 0.50
CA VAL A 37 -7.87 -3.32 0.13
C VAL A 37 -8.77 -2.45 -0.74
N GLU A 38 -8.95 -1.17 -0.40
CA GLU A 38 -9.71 -0.22 -1.20
C GLU A 38 -9.14 -0.12 -2.63
N GLN A 39 -7.83 0.11 -2.75
CA GLN A 39 -7.16 0.24 -4.04
C GLN A 39 -7.29 -1.01 -4.91
N LEU A 40 -7.13 -2.21 -4.32
CA LEU A 40 -7.22 -3.48 -5.03
C LEU A 40 -8.67 -3.88 -5.35
N SER A 41 -9.62 -3.61 -4.45
CA SER A 41 -11.06 -3.92 -4.66
C SER A 41 -11.63 -3.25 -5.90
N ASP A 42 -11.00 -2.15 -6.32
CA ASP A 42 -11.40 -1.41 -7.49
C ASP A 42 -11.03 -2.06 -8.83
N LEU A 43 -10.09 -3.01 -8.81
CA LEU A 43 -9.66 -3.74 -10.00
C LEU A 43 -10.76 -4.72 -10.43
N GLN A 44 -10.99 -4.80 -11.73
CA GLN A 44 -12.08 -5.62 -12.31
C GLN A 44 -12.07 -7.07 -11.81
N TYR A 45 -10.88 -7.66 -11.64
CA TYR A 45 -10.74 -9.03 -11.14
C TYR A 45 -11.34 -9.20 -9.73
N PHE A 46 -11.03 -8.28 -8.80
CA PHE A 46 -11.50 -8.36 -7.42
C PHE A 46 -12.96 -7.91 -7.28
N LYS A 47 -13.47 -7.06 -8.17
CA LYS A 47 -14.92 -6.81 -8.28
C LYS A 47 -15.70 -8.07 -8.61
N GLN A 48 -15.15 -8.92 -9.48
CA GLN A 48 -15.76 -10.20 -9.87
C GLN A 48 -15.50 -11.31 -8.85
N ASN A 49 -14.40 -11.23 -8.11
CA ASN A 49 -13.97 -12.24 -7.14
C ASN A 49 -13.62 -11.61 -5.77
N PRO A 50 -14.60 -11.01 -5.07
CA PRO A 50 -14.32 -10.25 -3.85
C PRO A 50 -13.72 -11.11 -2.73
N HIS A 51 -14.06 -12.39 -2.68
CA HIS A 51 -13.53 -13.35 -1.70
C HIS A 51 -12.03 -13.67 -1.91
N HIS A 52 -11.44 -13.31 -3.05
CA HIS A 52 -10.01 -13.47 -3.30
C HIS A 52 -9.17 -12.31 -2.76
N LEU A 53 -9.79 -11.27 -2.19
CA LEU A 53 -9.12 -10.16 -1.50
C LEU A 53 -9.59 -10.12 -0.05
N GLN A 54 -8.68 -10.30 0.89
CA GLN A 54 -9.01 -10.41 2.31
C GLN A 54 -8.05 -9.59 3.16
N LYS A 55 -8.61 -8.95 4.19
CA LYS A 55 -7.88 -8.35 5.32
C LYS A 55 -8.02 -9.30 6.50
N ASN A 56 -6.91 -9.84 6.98
CA ASN A 56 -6.88 -10.88 8.00
C ASN A 56 -6.20 -10.35 9.27
N PRO A 57 -6.77 -10.58 10.47
CA PRO A 57 -6.14 -10.15 11.71
C PRO A 57 -4.89 -10.98 12.00
N THR A 58 -3.84 -10.34 12.53
CA THR A 58 -2.63 -11.00 13.04
C THR A 58 -2.76 -11.46 14.49
N GLY A 59 -3.81 -11.04 15.19
CA GLY A 59 -4.10 -11.40 16.60
C GLY A 59 -3.63 -10.37 17.64
N ASP A 60 -2.89 -9.34 17.21
CA ASP A 60 -2.35 -8.27 18.07
C ASP A 60 -2.89 -6.88 17.67
N GLY A 61 -4.05 -6.84 17.01
CA GLY A 61 -4.69 -5.61 16.54
C GLY A 61 -4.24 -5.14 15.16
N ARG A 62 -3.19 -5.75 14.59
CA ARG A 62 -2.76 -5.49 13.21
C ARG A 62 -3.43 -6.43 12.21
N TYR A 63 -3.23 -6.14 10.93
CA TYR A 63 -3.83 -6.90 9.83
C TYR A 63 -2.81 -7.14 8.73
N PHE A 64 -2.98 -8.23 7.99
CA PHE A 64 -2.28 -8.45 6.73
C PHE A 64 -3.29 -8.64 5.59
N VAL A 65 -2.87 -8.31 4.37
CA VAL A 65 -3.72 -8.40 3.18
C VAL A 65 -3.27 -9.59 2.33
N THR A 66 -4.24 -10.39 1.90
CA THR A 66 -4.03 -11.44 0.89
C THR A 66 -4.86 -11.13 -0.35
N ALA A 67 -4.23 -11.20 -1.52
CA ALA A 67 -4.87 -10.95 -2.80
C ALA A 67 -4.49 -12.05 -3.80
N LEU A 68 -5.47 -12.85 -4.23
CA LEU A 68 -5.25 -14.00 -5.11
C LEU A 68 -5.82 -13.73 -6.51
N VAL A 69 -4.98 -13.82 -7.54
CA VAL A 69 -5.44 -13.78 -8.93
C VAL A 69 -5.24 -15.15 -9.58
N LYS A 70 -6.34 -15.79 -9.95
CA LYS A 70 -6.33 -17.07 -10.69
C LYS A 70 -6.54 -16.85 -12.17
N LYS A 71 -5.68 -17.47 -12.99
CA LYS A 71 -5.89 -17.60 -14.43
C LYS A 71 -6.98 -18.63 -14.76
N SER A 72 -6.95 -19.78 -14.08
CA SER A 72 -7.94 -20.86 -14.15
C SER A 72 -7.84 -21.74 -12.90
N ASP A 73 -8.90 -22.48 -12.56
CA ASP A 73 -8.90 -23.40 -11.42
C ASP A 73 -7.94 -24.59 -11.57
N SER A 74 -7.51 -24.88 -12.80
CA SER A 74 -6.55 -25.94 -13.11
C SER A 74 -5.08 -25.50 -12.99
N THR A 75 -4.81 -24.20 -12.84
CA THR A 75 -3.44 -23.68 -12.76
C THR A 75 -2.86 -23.98 -11.37
N LYS A 76 -1.82 -24.84 -11.32
CA LYS A 76 -1.16 -25.23 -10.06
C LYS A 76 0.05 -24.34 -9.69
N ASN A 77 0.80 -23.89 -10.69
CA ASN A 77 1.97 -23.06 -10.46
C ASN A 77 1.53 -21.67 -9.99
N THR A 78 2.03 -21.25 -8.85
CA THR A 78 1.65 -20.00 -8.19
C THR A 78 2.88 -19.12 -8.00
N VAL A 79 2.79 -17.86 -8.41
CA VAL A 79 3.79 -16.84 -8.09
C VAL A 79 3.35 -16.14 -6.81
N ILE A 80 4.22 -16.10 -5.81
CA ILE A 80 3.96 -15.40 -4.55
C ILE A 80 4.73 -14.09 -4.57
N LEU A 81 4.02 -12.98 -4.37
CA LEU A 81 4.59 -11.66 -4.16
C LEU A 81 4.40 -11.31 -2.69
N VAL A 82 5.48 -10.96 -2.00
CA VAL A 82 5.49 -10.63 -0.58
C VAL A 82 5.98 -9.19 -0.41
N SER A 83 5.30 -8.43 0.44
CA SER A 83 5.68 -7.08 0.85
C SER A 83 5.34 -6.89 2.32
N HIS A 84 6.03 -5.96 2.97
CA HIS A 84 5.57 -5.33 4.20
C HIS A 84 5.18 -3.87 3.88
N PHE A 85 4.53 -3.20 4.81
CA PHE A 85 4.08 -1.80 4.63
C PHE A 85 4.29 -0.96 5.89
N ASP A 86 4.84 -1.53 6.94
CA ASP A 86 5.35 -0.78 8.08
C ASP A 86 6.68 -0.12 7.74
N VAL A 87 6.91 1.05 8.34
CA VAL A 87 8.13 1.83 8.18
C VAL A 87 8.71 2.22 9.53
N VAL A 88 9.97 2.67 9.52
CA VAL A 88 10.61 3.27 10.68
C VAL A 88 10.12 4.70 10.90
N ASP A 89 10.46 5.29 12.05
CA ASP A 89 10.16 6.70 12.32
C ASP A 89 10.99 7.67 11.45
N VAL A 90 10.66 8.95 11.55
CA VAL A 90 11.22 10.02 10.71
C VAL A 90 12.22 10.92 11.45
N GLN A 91 12.81 10.51 12.57
CA GLN A 91 13.76 11.37 13.31
C GLN A 91 14.94 11.78 12.43
N ASP A 92 15.42 10.88 11.57
CA ASP A 92 16.58 11.11 10.70
C ASP A 92 16.33 12.19 9.62
N TYR A 93 15.08 12.60 9.40
CA TYR A 93 14.77 13.74 8.53
C TYR A 93 15.15 15.09 9.16
N GLY A 94 15.46 15.14 10.47
CA GLY A 94 15.89 16.34 11.16
C GLY A 94 14.91 17.50 10.95
N VAL A 95 15.39 18.58 10.32
CA VAL A 95 14.59 19.78 10.04
C VAL A 95 13.45 19.55 9.03
N TRP A 96 13.45 18.42 8.30
CA TRP A 96 12.42 18.07 7.32
C TRP A 96 11.39 17.07 7.83
N LYS A 97 11.44 16.73 9.13
CA LYS A 97 10.59 15.71 9.74
C LYS A 97 9.09 15.93 9.49
N GLU A 98 8.63 17.18 9.54
CA GLU A 98 7.23 17.55 9.31
C GLU A 98 6.72 17.18 7.91
N ASP A 99 7.62 17.04 6.95
CA ASP A 99 7.32 16.79 5.54
C ASP A 99 7.81 15.42 5.05
N ALA A 100 8.28 14.56 5.96
CA ALA A 100 8.89 13.26 5.63
C ALA A 100 7.94 12.31 4.87
N PHE A 101 6.64 12.40 5.16
CA PHE A 101 5.60 11.62 4.48
C PHE A 101 4.90 12.40 3.34
N ASN A 102 5.44 13.55 2.93
CA ASN A 102 4.94 14.31 1.78
C ASN A 102 6.00 14.37 0.68
N PRO A 103 6.10 13.34 -0.18
CA PRO A 103 7.16 13.25 -1.19
C PRO A 103 7.21 14.47 -2.10
N LYS A 104 6.04 15.02 -2.47
CA LYS A 104 5.95 16.18 -3.38
C LYS A 104 6.50 17.43 -2.72
N LYS A 105 6.04 17.75 -1.50
CA LYS A 105 6.50 18.94 -0.76
C LYS A 105 7.99 18.84 -0.40
N LEU A 106 8.41 17.67 0.08
CA LEU A 106 9.81 17.41 0.39
C LEU A 106 10.71 17.58 -0.84
N THR A 107 10.30 17.06 -2.00
CA THR A 107 11.02 17.25 -3.26
C THR A 107 11.12 18.73 -3.64
N SER A 108 10.03 19.49 -3.53
CA SER A 108 10.05 20.93 -3.80
C SER A 108 10.98 21.71 -2.87
N MET A 109 11.02 21.37 -1.58
CA MET A 109 11.92 21.99 -0.60
C MET A 109 13.39 21.62 -0.81
N PHE A 110 13.66 20.42 -1.32
CA PHE A 110 15.02 19.97 -1.59
C PHE A 110 15.66 20.70 -2.77
N TYR A 111 14.86 21.01 -3.80
CA TYR A 111 15.32 21.64 -5.05
C TYR A 111 15.11 23.16 -5.10
N SER A 112 14.58 23.78 -4.05
CA SER A 112 14.50 25.24 -3.91
C SER A 112 15.83 25.85 -3.51
#